data_AF-A0AA39N873-F1
#
_entry.id   AF-A0AA39N873-F1
#
_cell.length_a   1.000
_cell.length_b   1.000
_cell.length_c   1.000
_cell.angle_alpha   90.00
_cell.angle_beta   90.00
_cell.angle_gamma   90.00
#
_symmetry.space_group_name_H-M   'P 1'
#
loop_
_entity.id
_entity.type
_entity.pdbx_description
1 polymer ?
#
loop_
_entity_poly.entity_id
_entity_poly.type
_entity_poly.pdbx_seq_one_letter_code
_entity_poly.pdbx_strand_id
1 'polypeptide(L)'
;MDDTCIHGTSTSFLSSYPAVQLGFSGNWTTSCLAARMESRKDPRGGENWGAFVSTSAINPTNWTGSYSRSAYIDPLPPRSNLDILRDATVSVAWQADTTDSEHTITVNKEAILSGGVVDSPHIMLLSGVGPSSGLKAAGIDVVLDIPSVISLILHR
;
A
#
# COMPACT_ATOMS: atom_id res chain seq x y z
N MET A 1 -6.36 22.07 16.83
CA MET A 1 -6.49 20.72 17.38
C MET A 1 -7.57 20.02 16.60
N ASP A 2 -7.21 18.92 15.95
CA ASP A 2 -8.04 18.09 15.10
C ASP A 2 -9.29 17.59 15.86
N ASP A 3 -10.36 17.25 15.14
CA ASP A 3 -11.61 16.82 15.78
C ASP A 3 -11.52 15.34 16.18
N THR A 4 -11.49 15.05 17.47
CA THR A 4 -11.24 13.68 17.96
C THR A 4 -12.34 12.68 17.60
N CYS A 5 -13.55 13.14 17.22
CA CYS A 5 -14.65 12.22 16.90
C CYS A 5 -14.47 11.46 15.57
N ILE A 6 -13.58 11.94 14.69
CA ILE A 6 -13.32 11.37 13.37
C ILE A 6 -11.96 10.64 13.26
N HIS A 7 -11.21 10.53 14.37
CA HIS A 7 -9.93 9.82 14.41
C HIS A 7 -9.98 8.61 15.33
N GLY A 8 -9.35 7.51 14.89
CA GLY A 8 -9.08 6.38 15.77
C GLY A 8 -7.96 6.71 16.75
N THR A 9 -8.17 6.42 18.04
CA THR A 9 -7.19 6.67 19.11
C THR A 9 -6.52 5.40 19.67
N SER A 10 -7.02 4.23 19.28
CA SER A 10 -6.57 2.92 19.80
C SER A 10 -6.01 2.01 18.71
N THR A 11 -5.47 2.59 17.63
CA THR A 11 -4.96 1.85 16.47
C THR A 11 -3.48 1.53 16.60
N SER A 12 -3.05 0.38 16.06
CA SER A 12 -1.62 0.02 16.00
C SER A 12 -0.82 0.86 15.00
N PHE A 13 -1.50 1.44 14.00
CA PHE A 13 -0.90 2.42 13.09
C PHE A 13 -1.02 3.81 13.71
N LEU A 14 0.10 4.53 13.77
CA LEU A 14 0.22 5.82 14.43
C LEU A 14 0.44 6.94 13.41
N SER A 15 -0.26 8.04 13.61
CA SER A 15 -0.13 9.26 12.81
C SER A 15 0.08 10.45 13.73
N SER A 16 1.08 11.28 13.44
CA SER A 16 1.44 12.44 14.27
C SER A 16 2.13 13.52 13.46
N TYR A 17 2.24 14.72 14.04
CA TYR A 17 3.15 15.74 13.53
C TYR A 17 4.59 15.35 13.85
N PRO A 18 5.59 15.72 13.02
CA PRO A 18 6.99 15.44 13.31
C PRO A 18 7.46 16.14 14.59
N ALA A 19 8.52 15.62 15.21
CA ALA A 19 9.13 16.18 16.42
C ALA A 19 9.53 17.65 16.27
N VAL A 20 9.97 18.01 15.07
CA VAL A 20 10.38 19.36 14.70
C VAL A 20 9.55 19.80 13.52
N GLN A 21 8.87 20.93 13.69
CA GLN A 21 8.17 21.59 12.62
C GLN A 21 8.99 22.80 12.16
N LEU A 22 9.30 22.84 10.87
CA LEU A 22 10.09 23.91 10.29
C LEU A 22 9.25 25.19 10.20
N GLY A 23 9.88 26.35 10.39
CA GLY A 23 9.21 27.65 10.32
C GLY A 23 8.49 27.91 8.98
N PHE A 24 8.95 27.27 7.89
CA PHE A 24 8.27 27.32 6.60
C PHE A 24 6.83 26.78 6.67
N SER A 25 6.55 25.76 7.50
CA SER A 25 5.18 25.23 7.63
C SER A 25 4.22 26.28 8.18
N GLY A 26 4.67 27.13 9.12
CA GLY A 26 3.88 28.26 9.61
C GLY A 26 3.72 29.35 8.54
N ASN A 27 4.82 29.72 7.88
CA ASN A 27 4.81 30.72 6.81
C ASN A 27 3.92 30.30 5.63
N TRP A 28 3.85 29.01 5.30
CA TRP A 28 2.98 28.46 4.27
C TRP A 28 1.52 28.73 4.60
N THR A 29 1.06 28.37 5.80
CA THR A 29 -0.33 28.63 6.22
C THR A 29 -0.66 30.12 6.21
N THR A 30 0.25 30.97 6.71
CA THR A 30 0.08 32.44 6.65
C THR A 30 -0.02 32.96 5.22
N SER A 31 0.84 32.48 4.31
CA SER A 31 0.84 32.88 2.90
C SER A 31 -0.46 32.45 2.21
N CYS A 32 -0.97 31.26 2.52
CA CYS A 32 -2.23 30.78 1.99
C CYS A 32 -3.42 31.64 2.42
N LEU A 33 -3.44 32.05 3.70
CA LEU A 33 -4.48 32.95 4.22
C LEU A 33 -4.41 34.34 3.55
N ALA A 34 -3.20 34.86 3.31
CA ALA A 34 -3.01 36.11 2.57
C ALA A 34 -3.52 36.00 1.11
N ALA A 35 -3.42 34.81 0.51
CA ALA A 35 -3.98 34.50 -0.80
C ALA A 35 -5.50 34.20 -0.77
N ARG A 36 -6.18 34.43 0.37
CA ARG A 36 -7.61 34.17 0.59
C ARG A 36 -8.01 32.70 0.48
N MET A 37 -7.05 31.77 0.66
CA MET A 37 -7.40 30.37 0.87
C MET A 37 -7.88 30.17 2.31
N GLU A 38 -9.01 29.50 2.45
CA GLU A 38 -9.53 29.13 3.76
C GLU A 38 -8.61 28.11 4.42
N SER A 39 -8.36 28.28 5.73
CA SER A 39 -7.67 27.26 6.50
C SER A 39 -8.66 26.20 6.98
N ARG A 40 -8.23 24.93 6.96
CA ARG A 40 -8.99 23.83 7.56
C ARG A 40 -8.38 23.41 8.88
N LYS A 41 -9.26 23.22 9.86
CA LYS A 41 -8.90 22.71 11.18
C LYS A 41 -8.51 21.24 11.12
N ASP A 42 -9.19 20.46 10.26
CA ASP A 42 -8.94 19.03 10.10
C ASP A 42 -9.29 18.57 8.66
N PRO A 43 -8.29 18.32 7.80
CA PRO A 43 -8.51 17.93 6.41
C PRO A 43 -9.08 16.51 6.25
N ARG A 44 -9.17 15.72 7.34
CA ARG A 44 -9.68 14.34 7.31
C ARG A 44 -11.16 14.25 7.66
N GLY A 45 -11.79 15.36 8.04
CA GLY A 45 -13.22 15.42 8.38
C GLY A 45 -14.19 15.44 7.19
N GLY A 46 -13.74 15.02 6.00
CA GLY A 46 -14.54 15.04 4.78
C GLY A 46 -14.42 16.31 3.92
N GLU A 47 -13.81 17.37 4.47
CA GLU A 47 -13.44 18.57 3.71
C GLU A 47 -11.92 18.66 3.53
N ASN A 48 -11.42 18.19 2.39
CA ASN A 48 -9.99 18.02 2.12
C ASN A 48 -9.35 19.15 1.29
N TRP A 49 -9.99 20.31 1.20
CA TRP A 49 -9.52 21.46 0.41
C TRP A 49 -9.11 22.65 1.30
N GLY A 50 -8.29 23.56 0.79
CA GLY A 50 -7.80 24.73 1.53
C GLY A 50 -6.44 24.51 2.19
N ALA A 51 -6.08 25.40 3.11
CA ALA A 51 -4.76 25.46 3.73
C ALA A 51 -4.72 24.72 5.08
N PHE A 52 -3.91 23.67 5.16
CA PHE A 52 -3.73 22.88 6.37
C PHE A 52 -2.34 22.26 6.41
N VAL A 53 -1.94 21.78 7.59
CA VAL A 53 -0.76 20.93 7.76
C VAL A 53 -1.26 19.53 8.05
N SER A 54 -0.78 18.55 7.27
CA SER A 54 -1.15 17.15 7.48
C SER A 54 -0.18 16.47 8.44
N THR A 55 -0.70 15.57 9.26
CA THR A 55 0.12 14.62 10.02
C THR A 55 0.75 13.58 9.10
N SER A 56 1.84 12.98 9.58
CA SER A 56 2.60 11.93 8.89
C SER A 56 2.50 10.61 9.63
N ALA A 57 2.78 9.50 8.95
CA ALA A 57 2.84 8.16 9.53
C ALA A 57 4.09 8.01 10.43
N ILE A 58 4.05 8.61 11.61
CA ILE A 58 5.17 8.70 12.56
C ILE A 58 4.66 8.29 13.93
N ASN A 59 5.43 7.42 14.61
CA ASN A 59 5.21 7.10 16.00
C ASN A 59 5.69 8.27 16.89
N PRO A 60 4.80 8.93 17.64
CA PRO A 60 5.15 10.12 18.44
C PRO A 60 6.00 9.80 19.67
N THR A 61 6.12 8.53 20.07
CA THR A 61 6.90 8.15 21.26
C THR A 61 8.39 7.99 20.98
N ASN A 62 8.76 7.61 19.76
CA ASN A 62 10.14 7.31 19.38
C ASN A 62 10.57 7.93 18.03
N TRP A 63 9.66 8.65 17.35
CA TRP A 63 9.88 9.36 16.09
C TRP A 63 10.29 8.50 14.89
N THR A 64 10.02 7.19 14.93
CA THR A 64 10.21 6.30 13.78
C THR A 64 8.99 6.31 12.86
N GLY A 65 9.17 5.88 11.61
CA GLY A 65 8.04 5.65 10.72
C GLY A 65 7.06 4.62 11.27
N SER A 66 5.77 4.85 11.06
CA SER A 66 4.69 3.90 11.34
C SER A 66 4.35 3.16 10.06
N TYR A 67 4.82 1.92 9.91
CA TYR A 67 4.58 1.07 8.74
C TYR A 67 3.59 -0.05 9.09
N SER A 68 2.95 -0.68 8.10
CA SER A 68 2.05 -1.83 8.34
C SER A 68 2.76 -2.95 9.09
N ARG A 69 4.05 -3.22 8.81
CA ARG A 69 4.84 -4.21 9.53
C ARG A 69 5.01 -3.88 11.01
N SER A 70 5.44 -2.66 11.34
CA SER A 70 5.63 -2.24 12.72
C SER A 70 4.31 -2.15 13.49
N ALA A 71 3.19 -1.93 12.81
CA ALA A 71 1.86 -1.88 13.40
C ALA A 71 1.26 -3.28 13.64
N TYR A 72 1.38 -4.20 12.69
CA TYR A 72 0.62 -5.46 12.69
C TYR A 72 1.45 -6.72 12.88
N ILE A 73 2.77 -6.68 12.63
CA ILE A 73 3.65 -7.85 12.70
C ILE A 73 4.61 -7.76 13.88
N ASP A 74 5.44 -6.72 13.95
CA ASP A 74 6.52 -6.63 14.94
C ASP A 74 6.03 -6.67 16.41
N PRO A 75 4.82 -6.19 16.78
CA PRO A 75 4.30 -6.31 18.15
C PRO A 75 3.81 -7.72 18.51
N LEU A 76 3.64 -8.61 17.54
CA LEU A 76 3.16 -9.96 17.80
C LEU A 76 4.30 -10.84 18.31
N PRO A 77 4.10 -11.64 19.38
CA PRO A 77 5.07 -12.67 19.74
C PRO A 77 5.17 -13.73 18.63
N PRO A 78 6.23 -14.55 18.59
CA PRO A 78 6.30 -15.70 17.70
C PRO A 78 5.04 -16.56 17.81
N ARG A 79 4.45 -16.89 16.66
CA ARG A 79 3.21 -17.66 16.54
C ARG A 79 3.44 -18.82 15.59
N SER A 80 3.08 -20.04 16.01
CA SER A 80 3.27 -21.25 15.21
C SER A 80 2.34 -21.34 13.98
N ASN A 81 1.39 -20.41 13.86
CA ASN A 81 0.42 -20.34 12.77
C ASN A 81 0.65 -19.14 11.84
N LEU A 82 1.83 -18.49 11.91
CA LEU A 82 2.20 -17.38 11.04
C LEU A 82 3.65 -17.53 10.59
N ASP A 83 3.81 -17.89 9.32
CA ASP A 83 5.12 -17.93 8.66
C ASP A 83 5.32 -16.67 7.81
N ILE A 84 6.51 -16.07 7.89
CA ILE A 84 6.88 -14.88 7.11
C ILE A 84 8.17 -15.19 6.36
N LEU A 85 8.04 -15.41 5.05
CA LEU A 85 9.17 -15.56 4.14
C LEU A 85 9.56 -14.19 3.59
N ARG A 86 10.85 -13.86 3.69
CA ARG A 86 11.43 -12.63 3.14
C ARG A 86 12.32 -13.00 1.96
N ASP A 87 12.61 -12.01 1.12
CA ASP A 87 13.48 -12.19 -0.04
C ASP A 87 12.98 -13.31 -0.97
N ALA A 88 11.66 -13.50 -1.01
CA ALA A 88 10.97 -14.52 -1.78
C ALA A 88 10.02 -13.84 -2.76
N THR A 89 10.28 -14.01 -4.05
CA THR A 89 9.42 -13.50 -5.12
C THR A 89 8.43 -14.58 -5.51
N VAL A 90 7.14 -14.25 -5.48
CA VAL A 90 6.09 -15.16 -5.94
C VAL A 90 6.10 -15.18 -7.47
N SER A 91 6.29 -16.35 -8.05
CA SER A 91 6.14 -16.62 -9.47
C SER A 91 5.13 -17.74 -9.68
N VAL A 92 4.61 -17.84 -10.90
CA VAL A 92 3.90 -19.03 -11.36
C VAL A 92 4.97 -19.95 -11.92
N ALA A 93 5.05 -21.18 -11.42
CA ALA A 93 6.08 -22.15 -11.81
C ALA A 93 6.05 -22.41 -13.33
N TRP A 94 6.82 -21.64 -14.06
CA TRP A 94 7.32 -21.98 -15.38
C TRP A 94 8.78 -22.34 -15.16
N GLN A 95 9.17 -23.55 -15.55
CA GLN A 95 10.57 -23.98 -15.54
C GLN A 95 11.43 -22.92 -16.25
N ALA A 96 12.02 -22.04 -15.45
CA ALA A 96 13.04 -21.10 -15.87
C ALA A 96 14.30 -21.57 -15.18
N ASP A 97 15.28 -21.95 -16.01
CA ASP A 97 16.60 -22.44 -15.64
C ASP A 97 17.36 -21.33 -14.89
N THR A 98 17.00 -21.13 -13.63
CA THR A 98 17.57 -20.12 -12.74
C THR A 98 18.15 -20.84 -11.54
N THR A 99 19.33 -20.41 -11.14
CA THR A 99 20.18 -21.02 -10.11
C THR A 99 19.65 -20.87 -8.68
N ASP A 100 18.42 -20.36 -8.50
CA ASP A 100 17.80 -20.13 -7.20
C ASP A 100 16.89 -21.30 -6.81
N SER A 101 16.83 -21.60 -5.51
CA SER A 101 15.99 -22.67 -4.98
C SER A 101 14.50 -22.32 -5.11
N GLU A 102 13.82 -22.95 -6.06
CA GLU A 102 12.36 -22.84 -6.21
C GLU A 102 11.65 -23.66 -5.12
N HIS A 103 10.63 -23.05 -4.52
CA HIS A 103 9.79 -23.70 -3.51
C HIS A 103 8.32 -23.56 -3.86
N THR A 104 7.61 -24.69 -3.95
CA THR A 104 6.16 -24.71 -4.16
C THR A 104 5.42 -24.65 -2.82
N ILE A 105 4.55 -23.66 -2.66
CA ILE A 105 3.67 -23.53 -1.49
C ILE A 105 2.23 -23.88 -1.90
N THR A 106 1.63 -24.86 -1.24
CA THR A 106 0.23 -25.25 -1.46
C THR A 106 -0.72 -24.49 -0.55
N VAL A 107 -1.85 -24.04 -1.10
CA VAL A 107 -2.85 -23.24 -0.38
C VAL A 107 -4.12 -24.06 -0.17
N ASN A 108 -4.55 -24.21 1.09
CA ASN A 108 -5.71 -25.04 1.45
C ASN A 108 -7.06 -24.31 1.41
N LYS A 109 -7.06 -22.97 1.45
CA LYS A 109 -8.28 -22.15 1.50
C LYS A 109 -8.28 -21.07 0.43
N GLU A 110 -7.42 -20.08 0.60
CA GLU A 110 -7.41 -18.87 -0.22
C GLU A 110 -5.99 -18.35 -0.41
N ALA A 111 -5.71 -17.87 -1.63
CA ALA A 111 -4.50 -17.13 -1.96
C ALA A 111 -4.87 -15.66 -2.15
N ILE A 112 -4.22 -14.77 -1.40
CA ILE A 112 -4.48 -13.32 -1.45
C ILE A 112 -3.29 -12.64 -2.11
N LEU A 113 -3.53 -12.01 -3.26
CA LEU A 113 -2.52 -11.20 -3.94
C LEU A 113 -2.46 -9.80 -3.34
N SER A 114 -1.30 -9.42 -2.81
CA SER A 114 -1.06 -8.11 -2.20
C SER A 114 0.29 -7.51 -2.63
N GLY A 115 0.74 -7.83 -3.85
CA GLY A 115 1.94 -7.26 -4.48
C GLY A 115 1.75 -5.85 -5.03
N GLY A 116 0.68 -5.16 -4.64
CA GLY A 116 0.36 -3.83 -5.15
C GLY A 116 -0.11 -3.81 -6.62
N VAL A 117 -0.21 -2.60 -7.17
CA VAL A 117 -0.82 -2.35 -8.49
C VAL A 117 0.03 -2.83 -9.68
N VAL A 118 1.28 -3.25 -9.43
CA VAL A 118 2.21 -3.74 -10.45
C VAL A 118 2.34 -5.25 -10.39
N ASP A 119 2.74 -5.80 -9.24
CA ASP A 119 3.07 -7.23 -9.16
C ASP A 119 1.83 -8.12 -9.08
N SER A 120 0.75 -7.67 -8.42
CA SER A 120 -0.50 -8.46 -8.40
C SER A 120 -1.05 -8.73 -9.80
N PRO A 121 -1.27 -7.73 -10.69
CA PRO A 121 -1.73 -8.02 -12.04
C PRO A 121 -0.68 -8.77 -12.88
N HIS A 122 0.62 -8.59 -12.60
CA HIS A 122 1.66 -9.38 -13.27
C HIS A 122 1.53 -10.88 -12.95
N ILE A 123 1.39 -11.24 -11.67
CA ILE A 123 1.16 -12.62 -11.24
C ILE A 123 -0.15 -13.17 -11.83
N MET A 124 -1.22 -12.36 -11.86
CA MET A 124 -2.48 -12.77 -12.49
C MET A 124 -2.30 -13.13 -13.96
N LEU A 125 -1.60 -12.28 -14.73
CA LEU A 125 -1.34 -12.53 -16.15
C LEU A 125 -0.51 -13.80 -16.36
N LEU A 126 0.57 -13.98 -15.59
CA LEU A 126 1.38 -15.21 -15.63
C LEU A 126 0.58 -16.46 -15.23
N SER A 127 -0.48 -16.29 -14.44
CA SER A 127 -1.38 -17.38 -14.02
C SER A 127 -2.51 -17.64 -15.03
N GLY A 128 -2.51 -16.98 -16.20
CA GLY A 128 -3.57 -17.12 -17.19
C GLY A 128 -4.85 -16.36 -16.87
N VAL A 129 -4.80 -15.37 -15.96
CA VAL A 129 -5.93 -14.52 -15.57
C VAL A 129 -5.73 -13.11 -16.11
N GLY A 130 -6.49 -12.74 -17.16
CA GLY A 130 -6.35 -11.45 -17.84
C GLY A 130 -6.91 -11.47 -19.26
N PRO A 131 -6.59 -10.47 -20.11
CA PRO A 131 -7.18 -10.38 -21.45
C PRO A 131 -6.79 -11.57 -22.33
N SER A 132 -7.77 -12.36 -22.79
CA SER A 132 -7.55 -13.57 -23.60
C SER A 132 -6.58 -13.37 -24.77
N SER A 133 -6.71 -12.27 -25.52
CA SER A 133 -5.88 -12.01 -26.70
C SER A 133 -4.41 -11.80 -26.33
N GLY A 134 -4.14 -11.03 -25.27
CA GLY A 134 -2.79 -10.78 -24.77
C GLY A 134 -2.15 -12.04 -24.20
N LEU A 135 -2.90 -12.82 -23.43
CA LEU A 135 -2.43 -14.10 -22.88
C LEU A 135 -2.08 -15.10 -23.98
N LYS A 136 -2.96 -15.27 -24.98
CA LYS A 136 -2.72 -16.16 -26.13
C LYS A 136 -1.52 -15.71 -26.96
N ALA A 137 -1.37 -14.40 -27.18
CA ALA A 137 -0.22 -13.85 -27.90
C ALA A 137 1.11 -14.09 -27.17
N ALA A 138 1.07 -14.19 -25.84
CA ALA A 138 2.21 -14.52 -25.00
C ALA A 138 2.43 -16.04 -24.81
N GLY A 139 1.60 -16.89 -25.43
CA GLY A 139 1.68 -18.35 -25.27
C GLY A 139 1.24 -18.87 -23.89
N ILE A 140 0.44 -18.09 -23.17
CA ILE A 140 -0.10 -18.44 -21.84
C ILE A 140 -1.52 -18.99 -22.01
N ASP A 141 -1.80 -20.13 -21.38
CA ASP A 141 -3.14 -20.71 -21.34
C ASP A 141 -4.10 -19.79 -20.59
N VAL A 142 -5.27 -19.54 -21.19
CA VAL A 142 -6.29 -18.69 -20.57
C VAL A 142 -7.07 -19.50 -19.55
N VAL A 143 -6.84 -19.21 -18.27
CA VAL A 143 -7.62 -19.73 -17.15
C VAL A 143 -8.91 -18.92 -16.98
N LEU A 144 -8.80 -17.60 -17.06
CA LEU A 144 -9.95 -16.70 -16.92
C LEU A 144 -9.74 -15.40 -17.70
N ASP A 145 -10.68 -15.09 -18.61
CA ASP A 145 -10.64 -13.86 -19.39
C ASP A 145 -11.17 -12.67 -18.58
N ILE A 146 -10.27 -11.78 -18.18
CA ILE A 146 -10.60 -10.52 -17.51
C ILE A 146 -9.94 -9.36 -18.25
N PRO A 147 -10.63 -8.71 -19.20
CA PRO A 147 -10.07 -7.63 -20.00
C PRO A 147 -9.58 -6.42 -19.19
N SER A 148 -10.09 -6.24 -17.97
CA SER A 148 -9.74 -5.10 -17.11
C SER A 148 -8.41 -5.28 -16.37
N VAL A 149 -7.90 -6.51 -16.23
CA VAL A 149 -6.56 -6.76 -15.70
C VAL A 149 -5.59 -6.06 -16.65
N ILE A 150 -4.83 -5.09 -16.15
CA ILE A 150 -3.93 -4.15 -16.87
C ILE A 150 -4.56 -3.05 -17.76
N SER A 151 -5.87 -2.79 -17.69
CA SER A 151 -6.55 -1.78 -18.54
C SER A 151 -5.97 -0.35 -18.46
N LEU A 152 -5.19 -0.02 -17.42
CA LEU A 152 -4.48 1.27 -17.30
C LEU A 152 -3.36 1.48 -18.34
N ILE A 153 -2.91 0.44 -19.07
CA ILE A 153 -1.76 0.52 -19.99
C ILE A 153 -2.17 0.55 -21.48
N LEU A 154 -3.44 0.28 -21.82
CA LEU A 154 -3.85 0.06 -23.23
C LEU A 154 -4.67 1.19 -23.87
N HIS A 155 -4.75 2.37 -23.25
CA HIS A 155 -5.32 3.57 -23.89
C HIS A 155 -4.20 4.46 -24.45
N ARG A 156 -3.58 4.05 -25.55
CA ARG A 156 -2.83 4.91 -26.47
C ARG A 156 -3.06 4.47 -27.91
#